data_AF-A0AAU6AN35-F1
#
_entry.id   AF-A0AAU6AN35-F1
#
_cell.length_a   1.000
_cell.length_b   1.000
_cell.length_c   1.000
_cell.angle_alpha   90.00
_cell.angle_beta   90.00
_cell.angle_gamma   90.00
#
_symmetry.space_group_name_H-M   'P 1'
#
loop_
_entity.id
_entity.type
_entity.pdbx_description
1 polymer ?
#
loop_
_entity_poly.entity_id
_entity_poly.type
_entity_poly.pdbx_seq_one_letter_code
_entity_poly.pdbx_strand_id
1 'polypeptide(L)'
;MDWGPWLTRWSQERVGSAEPAELDPQVLRDRWLGFAPASAEAVAEAEARLGHTLPPSYREFLLTTDGWRDAGCFVWRLRDTTTLGWLRDIEPYWEDWEELCGDENTDPVQGNRFSRGLLISLEADAGVLFLDPGDVDDAGEWAAYSLFSWRAEPPTRFASFTALMEDLYAEFHQMRKPAGETRDSWDAKVEQARLDALAGEIDGAAAALEQAEEFGRIRATVLRVQLDLLLGRRYQAAQSLGRLLSPSFLPDGFLTDPLFTEELLPWLLDQHARDATPTHNSVLQSAMIGERPEIQLAVGEGQARRRAGGRPDFGNPEFDRLIKQALSEHADPEALWQAVRAALAQWRPRTVDHLAPVALLADPVLAAVLTPERGRELLTQPRGDR
;
A
#
# COMPACT_ATOMS: atom_id res chain seq x y z
N MET A 1 -20.24 -2.02 10.19
CA MET A 1 -19.77 -0.66 9.87
C MET A 1 -20.98 0.27 9.94
N ASP A 2 -20.84 1.51 10.39
CA ASP A 2 -21.96 2.48 10.30
C ASP A 2 -21.85 3.24 8.97
N TRP A 3 -22.67 2.86 7.98
CA TRP A 3 -22.59 3.36 6.61
C TRP A 3 -22.87 4.87 6.51
N GLY A 4 -23.82 5.40 7.29
CA GLY A 4 -24.27 6.79 7.15
C GLY A 4 -23.15 7.83 7.34
N PRO A 5 -22.49 7.87 8.51
CA PRO A 5 -21.37 8.77 8.76
C PRO A 5 -20.17 8.51 7.83
N TRP A 6 -19.88 7.24 7.53
CA TRP A 6 -18.74 6.87 6.70
C TRP A 6 -18.89 7.34 5.25
N LEU A 7 -20.06 7.09 4.64
CA LEU A 7 -20.39 7.55 3.29
C LEU A 7 -20.52 9.08 3.21
N THR A 8 -20.94 9.73 4.29
CA THR A 8 -20.99 11.20 4.38
C THR A 8 -19.59 11.78 4.30
N ARG A 9 -18.64 11.21 5.06
CA ARG A 9 -17.23 11.60 4.98
C ARG A 9 -16.67 11.38 3.58
N TRP A 10 -16.90 10.22 2.99
CA TRP A 10 -16.43 9.94 1.62
C TRP A 10 -17.00 10.96 0.62
N SER A 11 -18.29 11.26 0.68
CA SER A 11 -18.91 12.27 -0.19
C SER A 11 -18.26 13.64 -0.02
N GLN A 12 -18.02 14.08 1.22
CA GLN A 12 -17.40 15.37 1.47
C GLN A 12 -15.98 15.47 0.91
N GLU A 13 -15.17 14.42 1.07
CA GLU A 13 -13.80 14.37 0.59
C GLU A 13 -13.74 14.26 -0.95
N ARG A 14 -14.60 13.45 -1.58
CA ARG A 14 -14.69 13.34 -3.05
C ARG A 14 -15.06 14.68 -3.67
N VAL A 15 -16.14 15.31 -3.20
CA VAL A 15 -16.59 16.61 -3.73
C VAL A 15 -15.63 17.75 -3.35
N GLY A 16 -14.84 17.59 -2.28
CA GLY A 16 -13.78 18.54 -1.93
C GLY A 16 -12.56 18.48 -2.85
N SER A 17 -12.28 17.31 -3.45
CA SER A 17 -11.10 17.07 -4.29
C SER A 17 -11.35 17.12 -5.80
N ALA A 18 -12.60 16.97 -6.24
CA ALA A 18 -12.94 16.87 -7.65
C ALA A 18 -13.23 18.24 -8.28
N GLU A 19 -12.92 18.37 -9.57
CA GLU A 19 -13.32 19.54 -10.35
C GLU A 19 -14.84 19.51 -10.59
N PRO A 20 -15.54 20.65 -10.63
CA PRO A 20 -16.99 20.66 -10.82
C PRO A 20 -17.46 19.95 -12.11
N ALA A 21 -16.65 19.93 -13.16
CA ALA A 21 -16.99 19.24 -14.41
C ALA A 21 -16.90 17.71 -14.32
N GLU A 22 -16.20 17.16 -13.31
CA GLU A 22 -16.05 15.72 -13.10
C GLU A 22 -17.26 15.10 -12.39
N LEU A 23 -18.11 15.92 -11.76
CA LEU A 23 -19.17 15.45 -10.88
C LEU A 23 -20.56 15.60 -11.50
N ASP A 24 -21.45 14.68 -11.15
CA ASP A 24 -22.89 14.80 -11.42
C ASP A 24 -23.44 16.11 -10.79
N PRO A 25 -24.21 16.92 -11.54
CA PRO A 25 -24.79 18.17 -11.00
C PRO A 25 -25.62 17.98 -9.72
N GLN A 26 -26.22 16.80 -9.52
CA GLN A 26 -26.92 16.48 -8.29
C GLN A 26 -25.94 16.33 -7.11
N VAL A 27 -24.85 15.60 -7.30
CA VAL A 27 -23.80 15.41 -6.28
C VAL A 27 -23.21 16.75 -5.85
N LEU A 28 -22.95 17.66 -6.81
CA LEU A 28 -22.45 18.99 -6.50
C LEU A 28 -23.39 19.82 -5.62
N ARG A 29 -24.70 19.73 -5.87
CA ARG A 29 -25.72 20.46 -5.11
C ARG A 29 -25.94 19.86 -3.73
N ASP A 30 -26.10 18.54 -3.68
CA ASP A 30 -26.50 17.83 -2.47
C ASP A 30 -25.30 17.44 -1.59
N ARG A 31 -24.08 17.55 -2.13
CA ARG A 31 -22.81 17.14 -1.49
C ARG A 31 -22.84 15.67 -1.03
N TRP A 32 -23.57 14.83 -1.77
CA TRP A 32 -23.83 13.42 -1.47
C TRP A 32 -23.65 12.58 -2.74
N LEU A 33 -22.82 11.53 -2.68
CA LEU A 33 -22.57 10.63 -3.82
C LEU A 33 -23.67 9.59 -4.02
N GLY A 34 -24.31 9.20 -2.92
CA GLY A 34 -25.35 8.18 -2.92
C GLY A 34 -26.66 8.63 -3.55
N PHE A 35 -27.65 7.77 -3.42
CA PHE A 35 -29.02 7.99 -3.85
C PHE A 35 -29.95 8.03 -2.63
N ALA A 36 -31.25 8.11 -2.88
CA ALA A 36 -32.22 7.91 -1.81
C ALA A 36 -32.08 6.47 -1.25
N PRO A 37 -32.27 6.26 0.05
CA PRO A 37 -32.24 4.92 0.64
C PRO A 37 -33.31 4.01 0.04
N ALA A 38 -33.01 2.72 -0.11
CA ALA A 38 -34.01 1.73 -0.49
C ALA A 38 -35.00 1.51 0.66
N SER A 39 -36.27 1.27 0.35
CA SER A 39 -37.21 0.81 1.38
C SER A 39 -36.94 -0.66 1.72
N ALA A 40 -37.35 -1.09 2.92
CA ALA A 40 -37.21 -2.49 3.31
C ALA A 40 -37.96 -3.44 2.37
N GLU A 41 -39.08 -2.98 1.80
CA GLU A 41 -39.86 -3.70 0.81
C GLU A 41 -39.10 -3.82 -0.52
N ALA A 42 -38.50 -2.74 -1.02
CA ALA A 42 -37.71 -2.78 -2.26
C ALA A 42 -36.53 -3.76 -2.16
N VAL A 43 -35.85 -3.78 -1.01
CA VAL A 43 -34.78 -4.75 -0.75
C VAL A 43 -35.32 -6.18 -0.68
N ALA A 44 -36.44 -6.41 0.00
CA ALA A 44 -37.07 -7.73 0.07
C ALA A 44 -37.57 -8.22 -1.31
N GLU A 45 -38.07 -7.32 -2.16
CA GLU A 45 -38.45 -7.62 -3.54
C GLU A 45 -37.23 -8.00 -4.39
N ALA A 46 -36.11 -7.30 -4.22
CA ALA A 46 -34.84 -7.64 -4.89
C ALA A 46 -34.34 -9.03 -4.44
N GLU A 47 -34.36 -9.33 -3.14
CA GLU A 47 -34.00 -10.65 -2.60
C GLU A 47 -34.91 -11.77 -3.13
N ALA A 48 -36.22 -11.53 -3.16
CA ALA A 48 -37.19 -12.48 -3.71
C ALA A 48 -36.95 -12.73 -5.21
N ARG A 49 -36.60 -11.68 -5.96
CA ARG A 49 -36.27 -11.76 -7.39
C ARG A 49 -34.96 -12.52 -7.65
N LEU A 50 -33.96 -12.33 -6.79
CA LEU A 50 -32.67 -13.02 -6.87
C LEU A 50 -32.76 -14.45 -6.33
N GLY A 51 -33.69 -14.74 -5.43
CA GLY A 51 -33.83 -16.04 -4.76
C GLY A 51 -32.85 -16.23 -3.59
N HIS A 52 -32.19 -15.16 -3.14
CA HIS A 52 -31.23 -15.16 -2.04
C HIS A 52 -31.47 -13.96 -1.12
N THR A 53 -31.24 -14.15 0.19
CA THR A 53 -31.10 -13.04 1.14
C THR A 53 -29.72 -12.42 0.93
N LEU A 54 -29.65 -11.10 0.76
CA LEU A 54 -28.40 -10.38 0.53
C LEU A 54 -27.51 -10.42 1.79
N PRO A 55 -26.17 -10.34 1.63
CA PRO A 55 -25.27 -10.34 2.77
C PRO A 55 -25.53 -9.10 3.65
N PRO A 56 -25.43 -9.23 5.00
CA PRO A 56 -25.88 -8.19 5.93
C PRO A 56 -25.33 -6.80 5.64
N SER A 57 -24.03 -6.69 5.35
CA SER A 57 -23.36 -5.41 5.07
C SER A 57 -23.89 -4.73 3.80
N TYR A 58 -24.14 -5.49 2.73
CA TYR A 58 -24.68 -4.96 1.48
C TYR A 58 -26.17 -4.60 1.61
N ARG A 59 -26.92 -5.40 2.38
CA ARG A 59 -28.31 -5.08 2.70
C ARG A 59 -28.42 -3.76 3.46
N GLU A 60 -27.61 -3.55 4.49
CA GLU A 60 -27.56 -2.32 5.28
C GLU A 60 -27.11 -1.12 4.43
N PHE A 61 -26.18 -1.35 3.50
CA PHE A 61 -25.77 -0.34 2.53
C PHE A 61 -26.94 0.13 1.66
N LEU A 62 -27.72 -0.79 1.07
CA LEU A 62 -28.89 -0.43 0.25
C LEU A 62 -29.96 0.33 1.04
N LEU A 63 -30.16 -0.05 2.30
CA LEU A 63 -31.05 0.66 3.24
C LEU A 63 -30.52 2.04 3.66
N THR A 64 -29.25 2.34 3.38
CA THR A 64 -28.64 3.66 3.59
C THR A 64 -28.62 4.47 2.28
N THR A 65 -28.38 3.81 1.14
CA THR A 65 -28.31 4.40 -0.20
C THR A 65 -28.59 3.34 -1.25
N ASP A 66 -29.61 3.53 -2.09
CA ASP A 66 -29.94 2.58 -3.15
C ASP A 66 -29.06 2.79 -4.39
N GLY A 67 -27.85 2.24 -4.33
CA GLY A 67 -26.78 2.49 -5.30
C GLY A 67 -25.80 3.57 -4.85
N TRP A 68 -24.75 3.80 -5.62
CA TRP A 68 -23.69 4.75 -5.28
C TRP A 68 -22.93 5.24 -6.51
N ARG A 69 -22.40 6.46 -6.47
CA ARG A 69 -21.57 7.03 -7.54
C ARG A 69 -20.11 7.12 -7.09
N ASP A 70 -19.19 7.04 -8.04
CA ASP A 70 -17.77 7.27 -7.80
C ASP A 70 -17.18 6.37 -6.69
N ALA A 71 -17.47 5.07 -6.74
CA ALA A 71 -16.85 4.08 -5.85
C ALA A 71 -15.37 3.91 -6.26
N GLY A 72 -14.47 4.53 -5.51
CA GLY A 72 -13.05 4.56 -5.83
C GLY A 72 -12.73 5.49 -6.99
N CYS A 73 -11.82 5.09 -7.86
CA CYS A 73 -11.44 5.87 -9.04
C CYS A 73 -11.93 5.28 -10.36
N PHE A 74 -12.25 3.98 -10.38
CA PHE A 74 -12.56 3.24 -11.61
C PHE A 74 -13.98 2.67 -11.67
N VAL A 75 -14.80 2.85 -10.63
CA VAL A 75 -16.21 2.44 -10.63
C VAL A 75 -17.10 3.68 -10.50
N TRP A 76 -17.69 4.09 -11.61
CA TRP A 76 -18.51 5.30 -11.67
C TRP A 76 -19.88 5.10 -11.04
N ARG A 77 -20.42 3.88 -11.06
CA ARG A 77 -21.74 3.60 -10.48
C ARG A 77 -21.89 2.17 -9.97
N LEU A 78 -22.43 2.02 -8.76
CA LEU A 78 -22.94 0.76 -8.22
C LEU A 78 -24.44 0.62 -8.51
N ARG A 79 -24.89 -0.63 -8.70
CA ARG A 79 -26.28 -1.00 -8.96
C ARG A 79 -27.17 -0.74 -7.76
N ASP A 80 -28.42 -0.42 -8.07
CA ASP A 80 -29.53 -0.28 -7.13
C ASP A 80 -30.38 -1.56 -7.09
N THR A 81 -31.36 -1.61 -6.18
CA THR A 81 -32.28 -2.74 -6.00
C THR A 81 -33.03 -3.15 -7.27
N THR A 82 -33.22 -2.23 -8.21
CA THR A 82 -33.95 -2.46 -9.46
C THR A 82 -33.07 -3.02 -10.58
N THR A 83 -31.78 -2.71 -10.55
CA THR A 83 -30.80 -3.04 -11.59
C THR A 83 -29.85 -4.18 -11.20
N LEU A 84 -29.91 -4.67 -9.96
CA LEU A 84 -29.20 -5.85 -9.49
C LEU A 84 -29.56 -7.11 -10.28
N GLY A 85 -28.58 -7.96 -10.55
CA GLY A 85 -28.77 -9.26 -11.19
C GLY A 85 -27.50 -10.08 -11.28
N TRP A 86 -27.64 -11.33 -11.73
CA TRP A 86 -26.53 -12.28 -11.82
C TRP A 86 -25.58 -11.90 -12.94
N LEU A 87 -24.28 -12.00 -12.68
CA LEU A 87 -23.22 -11.66 -13.62
C LEU A 87 -23.38 -12.40 -14.95
N ARG A 88 -23.66 -13.70 -14.90
CA ARG A 88 -23.93 -14.53 -16.09
C ARG A 88 -25.06 -14.04 -16.99
N ASP A 89 -26.06 -13.36 -16.42
CA ASP A 89 -27.24 -12.92 -17.15
C ASP A 89 -27.03 -11.51 -17.75
N ILE A 90 -26.23 -10.68 -17.09
CA ILE A 90 -25.99 -9.28 -17.48
C ILE A 90 -24.74 -9.14 -18.35
N GLU A 91 -23.64 -9.77 -17.94
CA GLU A 91 -22.32 -9.69 -18.58
C GLU A 91 -21.68 -11.08 -18.72
N PRO A 92 -22.25 -11.98 -19.55
CA PRO A 92 -21.82 -13.37 -19.67
C PRO A 92 -20.36 -13.55 -20.12
N TYR A 93 -19.77 -12.56 -20.79
CA TYR A 93 -18.41 -12.64 -21.31
C TYR A 93 -17.33 -12.73 -20.22
N TRP A 94 -17.66 -12.43 -18.95
CA TRP A 94 -16.72 -12.61 -17.84
C TRP A 94 -16.58 -14.06 -17.41
N GLU A 95 -17.49 -14.97 -17.77
CA GLU A 95 -17.39 -16.38 -17.37
C GLU A 95 -16.10 -17.04 -17.91
N ASP A 96 -15.67 -16.66 -19.10
CA ASP A 96 -14.44 -17.16 -19.75
C ASP A 96 -13.15 -16.74 -19.01
N TRP A 97 -13.23 -15.75 -18.10
CA TRP A 97 -12.06 -15.31 -17.33
C TRP A 97 -11.63 -16.30 -16.25
N GLU A 98 -12.50 -17.22 -15.81
CA GLU A 98 -12.11 -18.25 -14.84
C GLU A 98 -11.01 -19.15 -15.40
N GLU A 99 -11.11 -19.54 -16.68
CA GLU A 99 -10.10 -20.38 -17.34
C GLU A 99 -8.73 -19.68 -17.40
N LEU A 100 -8.73 -18.35 -17.53
CA LEU A 100 -7.51 -17.53 -17.53
C LEU A 100 -6.90 -17.37 -16.13
N CYS A 101 -7.69 -17.52 -15.07
CA CYS A 101 -7.23 -17.38 -13.68
C CYS A 101 -6.57 -18.65 -13.12
N GLY A 102 -6.64 -19.77 -13.83
CA GLY A 102 -5.89 -21.00 -13.50
C GLY A 102 -6.39 -21.76 -12.26
N ASP A 103 -7.62 -21.53 -11.81
CA ASP A 103 -8.22 -22.29 -10.72
C ASP A 103 -8.80 -23.62 -11.28
N GLU A 104 -8.07 -24.73 -11.09
CA GLU A 104 -8.49 -26.06 -11.55
C GLU A 104 -9.62 -26.68 -10.69
N ASN A 105 -10.08 -26.00 -9.65
CA ASN A 105 -11.04 -26.51 -8.67
C ASN A 105 -12.48 -26.05 -8.94
N THR A 106 -12.92 -26.16 -10.20
CA THR A 106 -14.32 -25.89 -10.56
C THR A 106 -15.16 -27.14 -10.25
N ASP A 107 -15.97 -27.11 -9.19
CA ASP A 107 -17.05 -28.10 -9.04
C ASP A 107 -18.03 -27.92 -10.22
N PRO A 108 -18.16 -28.92 -11.13
CA PRO A 108 -19.03 -28.81 -12.30
C PRO A 108 -20.51 -28.59 -11.95
N VAL A 109 -20.91 -28.83 -10.70
CA VAL A 109 -22.29 -28.74 -10.23
C VAL A 109 -22.62 -27.37 -9.62
N GLN A 110 -21.66 -26.70 -8.99
CA GLN A 110 -21.88 -25.38 -8.35
C GLN A 110 -21.57 -24.19 -9.27
N GLY A 111 -20.94 -24.42 -10.42
CA GLY A 111 -20.47 -23.36 -11.32
C GLY A 111 -19.26 -22.61 -10.75
N ASN A 112 -18.62 -21.75 -11.55
CA ASN A 112 -17.53 -20.90 -11.09
C ASN A 112 -18.04 -19.60 -10.43
N ARG A 113 -17.15 -18.83 -9.79
CA ARG A 113 -17.50 -17.59 -9.07
C ARG A 113 -18.18 -16.55 -9.98
N PHE A 114 -17.86 -16.55 -11.28
CA PHE A 114 -18.48 -15.65 -12.26
C PHE A 114 -19.91 -16.08 -12.63
N SER A 115 -20.18 -17.38 -12.68
CA SER A 115 -21.50 -17.92 -13.04
C SER A 115 -22.55 -17.73 -11.94
N ARG A 116 -22.12 -17.62 -10.67
CA ARG A 116 -22.96 -17.41 -9.49
C ARG A 116 -22.85 -16.01 -8.89
N GLY A 117 -21.90 -15.20 -9.37
CA GLY A 117 -21.66 -13.86 -8.84
C GLY A 117 -22.84 -12.92 -9.04
N LEU A 118 -23.23 -12.20 -7.99
CA LEU A 118 -24.16 -11.08 -8.06
C LEU A 118 -23.39 -9.84 -8.50
N LEU A 119 -23.65 -9.33 -9.70
CA LEU A 119 -22.99 -8.14 -10.23
C LEU A 119 -23.49 -6.90 -9.48
N ILE A 120 -22.58 -6.14 -8.86
CA ILE A 120 -22.90 -4.93 -8.10
C ILE A 120 -22.37 -3.65 -8.77
N SER A 121 -21.41 -3.73 -9.69
CA SER A 121 -21.02 -2.59 -10.53
C SER A 121 -22.01 -2.41 -11.68
N LEU A 122 -22.41 -1.16 -11.93
CA LEU A 122 -23.25 -0.76 -13.06
C LEU A 122 -22.39 -0.14 -14.17
N GLU A 123 -21.46 0.73 -13.80
CA GLU A 123 -20.57 1.45 -14.72
C GLU A 123 -19.15 1.45 -14.13
N ALA A 124 -18.19 0.83 -14.81
CA ALA A 124 -16.79 0.70 -14.37
C ALA A 124 -15.82 0.66 -15.56
N ASP A 125 -14.55 1.00 -15.30
CA ASP A 125 -13.50 1.10 -16.32
C ASP A 125 -12.94 -0.28 -16.69
N ALA A 126 -13.57 -0.93 -17.67
CA ALA A 126 -13.16 -2.23 -18.20
C ALA A 126 -12.95 -3.30 -17.10
N GLY A 127 -13.88 -3.32 -16.14
CA GLY A 127 -13.87 -4.22 -14.98
C GLY A 127 -15.25 -4.40 -14.35
N VAL A 128 -15.33 -5.30 -13.37
CA VAL A 128 -16.55 -5.63 -12.63
C VAL A 128 -16.29 -5.81 -11.15
N LEU A 129 -17.30 -5.47 -10.36
CA LEU A 129 -17.41 -5.79 -8.94
C LEU A 129 -18.60 -6.73 -8.74
N PHE A 130 -18.40 -7.84 -8.03
CA PHE A 130 -19.47 -8.81 -7.77
C PHE A 130 -19.34 -9.48 -6.41
N LEU A 131 -20.45 -10.02 -5.90
CA LEU A 131 -20.53 -10.76 -4.64
C LEU A 131 -20.80 -12.24 -4.90
N ASP A 132 -20.14 -13.13 -4.17
CA ASP A 132 -20.25 -14.58 -4.38
C ASP A 132 -21.10 -15.27 -3.30
N PRO A 133 -22.33 -15.72 -3.60
CA PRO A 133 -23.18 -16.45 -2.64
C PRO A 133 -22.68 -17.87 -2.32
N GLY A 134 -21.69 -18.39 -3.04
CA GLY A 134 -21.04 -19.67 -2.77
C GLY A 134 -19.85 -19.56 -1.82
N ASP A 135 -19.40 -18.36 -1.49
CA ASP A 135 -18.27 -18.08 -0.61
C ASP A 135 -18.74 -17.19 0.54
N VAL A 136 -19.29 -17.83 1.56
CA VAL A 136 -19.99 -17.18 2.68
C VAL A 136 -19.27 -17.48 3.98
N ASP A 137 -19.04 -16.44 4.79
CA ASP A 137 -18.41 -16.58 6.11
C ASP A 137 -19.43 -16.93 7.23
N ASP A 138 -18.93 -17.13 8.46
CA ASP A 138 -19.76 -17.45 9.62
C ASP A 138 -20.76 -16.34 10.00
N ALA A 139 -20.57 -15.10 9.51
CA ALA A 139 -21.47 -13.97 9.72
C ALA A 139 -22.56 -13.86 8.63
N GLY A 140 -22.51 -14.71 7.60
CA GLY A 140 -23.39 -14.63 6.44
C GLY A 140 -22.97 -13.57 5.42
N GLU A 141 -21.76 -13.02 5.54
CA GLU A 141 -21.19 -12.13 4.53
C GLU A 141 -20.71 -12.94 3.33
N TRP A 142 -20.98 -12.41 2.15
CA TRP A 142 -20.49 -13.00 0.91
C TRP A 142 -19.14 -12.36 0.57
N ALA A 143 -18.20 -13.17 0.10
CA ALA A 143 -16.96 -12.67 -0.44
C ALA A 143 -17.25 -11.72 -1.61
N ALA A 144 -16.56 -10.59 -1.63
CA ALA A 144 -16.63 -9.62 -2.71
C ALA A 144 -15.41 -9.76 -3.61
N TYR A 145 -15.59 -9.51 -4.90
CA TYR A 145 -14.53 -9.62 -5.89
C TYR A 145 -14.43 -8.35 -6.73
N SER A 146 -13.20 -7.97 -7.04
CA SER A 146 -12.86 -6.88 -7.94
C SER A 146 -11.98 -7.41 -9.07
N LEU A 147 -12.40 -7.19 -10.32
CA LEU A 147 -11.65 -7.58 -11.50
C LEU A 147 -11.59 -6.41 -12.48
N PHE A 148 -10.38 -6.06 -12.90
CA PHE A 148 -10.14 -5.05 -13.93
C PHE A 148 -9.19 -5.62 -14.98
N SER A 149 -9.62 -5.64 -16.24
CA SER A 149 -8.86 -6.28 -17.34
C SER A 149 -7.46 -5.71 -17.55
N TRP A 150 -7.27 -4.42 -17.27
CA TRP A 150 -5.99 -3.72 -17.40
C TRP A 150 -5.01 -4.00 -16.25
N ARG A 151 -5.43 -4.63 -15.15
CA ARG A 151 -4.51 -5.09 -14.09
C ARG A 151 -3.69 -6.30 -14.53
N ALA A 152 -4.19 -7.06 -15.52
CA ALA A 152 -3.58 -8.32 -15.98
C ALA A 152 -3.32 -9.32 -14.82
N GLU A 153 -4.21 -9.31 -13.82
CA GLU A 153 -4.16 -10.12 -12.61
C GLU A 153 -5.51 -10.82 -12.39
N PRO A 154 -5.53 -11.96 -11.66
CA PRO A 154 -6.78 -12.59 -11.23
C PRO A 154 -7.65 -11.64 -10.38
N PRO A 155 -8.97 -11.92 -10.25
CA PRO A 155 -9.85 -11.15 -9.38
C PRO A 155 -9.31 -11.06 -7.96
N THR A 156 -9.28 -9.84 -7.42
CA THR A 156 -8.97 -9.62 -6.01
C THR A 156 -10.17 -10.00 -5.15
N ARG A 157 -9.98 -10.93 -4.21
CA ARG A 157 -11.00 -11.37 -3.26
C ARG A 157 -10.95 -10.54 -1.99
N PHE A 158 -12.12 -10.13 -1.51
CA PHE A 158 -12.34 -9.47 -0.23
C PHE A 158 -13.30 -10.30 0.63
N ALA A 159 -13.17 -10.21 1.95
CA ALA A 159 -13.98 -11.01 2.87
C ALA A 159 -15.47 -10.64 2.87
N SER A 160 -15.81 -9.39 2.54
CA SER A 160 -17.18 -8.88 2.54
C SER A 160 -17.33 -7.66 1.63
N PHE A 161 -18.56 -7.21 1.40
CA PHE A 161 -18.82 -5.96 0.70
C PHE A 161 -18.22 -4.75 1.45
N THR A 162 -18.22 -4.76 2.79
CA THR A 162 -17.54 -3.72 3.58
C THR A 162 -16.06 -3.65 3.27
N ALA A 163 -15.35 -4.78 3.24
CA ALA A 163 -13.92 -4.80 2.96
C ALA A 163 -13.61 -4.28 1.54
N LEU A 164 -14.45 -4.61 0.54
CA LEU A 164 -14.34 -4.03 -0.79
C LEU A 164 -14.55 -2.51 -0.79
N MET A 165 -15.53 -2.00 -0.06
CA MET A 165 -15.77 -0.55 0.01
C MET A 165 -14.63 0.20 0.71
N GLU A 166 -14.01 -0.40 1.73
CA GLU A 166 -12.81 0.14 2.38
C GLU A 166 -11.63 0.23 1.41
N ASP A 167 -11.42 -0.81 0.58
CA ASP A 167 -10.38 -0.84 -0.46
C ASP A 167 -10.62 0.24 -1.53
N LEU A 168 -11.84 0.37 -2.04
CA LEU A 168 -12.19 1.42 -3.00
C LEU A 168 -12.02 2.83 -2.42
N TYR A 169 -12.28 2.99 -1.11
CA TYR A 169 -12.03 4.25 -0.42
C TYR A 169 -10.52 4.54 -0.29
N ALA A 170 -9.72 3.54 0.04
CA ALA A 170 -8.26 3.66 0.06
C ALA A 170 -7.69 4.00 -1.32
N GLU A 171 -8.18 3.35 -2.39
CA GLU A 171 -7.82 3.64 -3.79
C GLU A 171 -8.09 5.11 -4.13
N PHE A 172 -9.27 5.62 -3.78
CA PHE A 172 -9.62 7.03 -3.95
C PHE A 172 -8.60 7.95 -3.25
N HIS A 173 -8.24 7.65 -2.00
CA HIS A 173 -7.25 8.42 -1.24
C HIS A 173 -5.86 8.33 -1.85
N GLN A 174 -5.48 7.16 -2.38
CA GLN A 174 -4.19 6.92 -2.99
C GLN A 174 -3.99 7.76 -4.25
N MET A 175 -5.03 7.82 -5.09
CA MET A 175 -4.95 8.47 -6.39
C MET A 175 -5.25 9.97 -6.32
N ARG A 176 -6.31 10.38 -5.61
CA ARG A 176 -6.77 11.78 -5.58
C ARG A 176 -6.14 12.58 -4.44
N LYS A 177 -5.62 11.92 -3.41
CA LYS A 177 -4.98 12.55 -2.22
C LYS A 177 -5.82 13.72 -1.66
N PRO A 178 -7.13 13.53 -1.42
CA PRO A 178 -7.99 14.59 -0.93
C PRO A 178 -7.50 15.14 0.41
N ALA A 179 -7.73 16.44 0.66
CA ALA A 179 -7.64 16.98 2.00
C ALA A 179 -8.86 16.55 2.82
N GLY A 180 -8.70 16.32 4.12
CA GLY A 180 -9.81 15.94 4.99
C GLY A 180 -9.37 15.19 6.24
N GLU A 181 -10.37 14.82 7.04
CA GLU A 181 -10.18 14.10 8.30
C GLU A 181 -9.42 12.79 8.11
N THR A 182 -9.69 12.06 7.02
CA THR A 182 -9.03 10.77 6.75
C THR A 182 -7.54 10.95 6.53
N ARG A 183 -7.16 11.95 5.73
CA ARG A 183 -5.76 12.32 5.50
C ARG A 183 -5.08 12.67 6.81
N ASP A 184 -5.67 13.61 7.55
CA ASP A 184 -5.07 14.16 8.77
C ASP A 184 -4.93 13.07 9.86
N SER A 185 -5.92 12.17 9.96
CA SER A 185 -5.88 10.99 10.83
C SER A 185 -4.75 10.03 10.45
N TRP A 186 -4.56 9.75 9.15
CA TRP A 186 -3.45 8.92 8.70
C TRP A 186 -2.09 9.58 8.89
N ASP A 187 -1.97 10.89 8.67
CA ASP A 187 -0.72 11.62 8.93
C ASP A 187 -0.34 11.55 10.42
N ALA A 188 -1.32 11.66 11.32
CA ALA A 188 -1.12 11.46 12.76
C ALA A 188 -0.73 10.02 13.12
N LYS A 189 -1.37 9.01 12.50
CA LYS A 189 -1.01 7.59 12.68
C LYS A 189 0.39 7.28 12.16
N VAL A 190 0.81 7.88 11.05
CA VAL A 190 2.18 7.74 10.52
C VAL A 190 3.20 8.32 11.49
N GLU A 191 2.91 9.48 12.09
CA GLU A 191 3.77 10.04 13.12
C GLU A 191 3.83 9.15 14.37
N GLN A 192 2.69 8.60 14.82
CA GLN A 192 2.67 7.67 15.94
C GLN A 192 3.46 6.39 15.63
N ALA A 193 3.27 5.80 14.45
CA ALA A 193 4.01 4.61 14.01
C ALA A 193 5.52 4.87 13.94
N ARG A 194 5.93 6.08 13.56
CA ARG A 194 7.34 6.50 13.60
C ARG A 194 7.90 6.49 15.02
N LEU A 195 7.15 7.03 15.99
CA LEU A 195 7.53 7.05 17.41
C LEU A 195 7.56 5.64 18.00
N ASP A 196 6.55 4.82 17.71
CA ASP A 196 6.46 3.43 18.13
C ASP A 196 7.63 2.61 17.58
N ALA A 197 7.96 2.79 16.29
CA ALA A 197 9.11 2.15 15.67
C ALA A 197 10.44 2.57 16.33
N LEU A 198 10.59 3.83 16.72
CA LEU A 198 11.76 4.30 17.48
C LEU A 198 11.80 3.71 18.90
N ALA A 199 10.65 3.56 19.56
CA ALA A 199 10.55 2.93 20.87
C ALA A 199 10.83 1.42 20.87
N GLY A 200 10.84 0.78 19.69
CA GLY A 200 11.08 -0.66 19.52
C GLY A 200 9.82 -1.48 19.25
N GLU A 201 8.66 -0.85 19.13
CA GLU A 201 7.35 -1.47 18.87
C GLU A 201 7.11 -1.66 17.37
N ILE A 202 7.82 -2.62 16.77
CA ILE A 202 7.93 -2.72 15.31
C ILE A 202 6.70 -3.31 14.63
N ASP A 203 6.06 -4.33 15.18
CA ASP A 203 4.99 -5.03 14.47
C ASP A 203 3.75 -4.13 14.29
N GLY A 204 3.37 -3.41 15.34
CA GLY A 204 2.27 -2.44 15.28
C GLY A 204 2.59 -1.25 14.37
N ALA A 205 3.82 -0.71 14.47
CA ALA A 205 4.26 0.37 13.61
C ALA A 205 4.28 -0.04 12.13
N ALA A 206 4.82 -1.22 11.80
CA ALA A 206 4.89 -1.72 10.43
C ALA A 206 3.49 -1.92 9.83
N ALA A 207 2.54 -2.49 10.59
CA ALA A 207 1.16 -2.65 10.14
C ALA A 207 0.46 -1.31 9.91
N ALA A 208 0.67 -0.32 10.79
CA ALA A 208 0.09 1.02 10.63
C ALA A 208 0.67 1.75 9.40
N LEU A 209 1.97 1.60 9.13
CA LEU A 209 2.62 2.18 7.95
C LEU A 209 2.15 1.50 6.64
N GLU A 210 1.94 0.19 6.66
CA GLU A 210 1.40 -0.56 5.52
C GLU A 210 0.01 -0.06 5.14
N GLN A 211 -0.91 0.05 6.11
CA GLN A 211 -2.25 0.60 5.88
C GLN A 211 -2.20 2.07 5.42
N ALA A 212 -1.32 2.90 6.00
CA ALA A 212 -1.19 4.28 5.58
C ALA A 212 -0.68 4.41 4.12
N GLU A 213 0.17 3.49 3.66
CA GLU A 213 0.61 3.44 2.27
C GLU A 213 -0.52 3.09 1.29
N GLU A 214 -1.45 2.21 1.69
CA GLU A 214 -2.67 1.92 0.92
C GLU A 214 -3.50 3.19 0.71
N PHE A 215 -3.59 4.04 1.73
CA PHE A 215 -4.21 5.39 1.66
C PHE A 215 -3.33 6.47 0.99
N GLY A 216 -2.23 6.08 0.34
CA GLY A 216 -1.34 6.97 -0.41
C GLY A 216 -0.47 7.90 0.41
N ARG A 217 -0.22 7.59 1.69
CA ARG A 217 0.70 8.38 2.52
C ARG A 217 2.15 8.09 2.11
N ILE A 218 2.74 8.96 1.29
CA ILE A 218 4.13 8.81 0.80
C ILE A 218 5.14 8.69 1.95
N ARG A 219 4.95 9.47 3.02
CA ARG A 219 5.81 9.40 4.23
C ARG A 219 5.80 7.99 4.85
N ALA A 220 4.67 7.28 4.81
CA ALA A 220 4.59 5.91 5.30
C ALA A 220 5.50 4.97 4.51
N THR A 221 5.52 5.08 3.18
CA THR A 221 6.41 4.31 2.30
C THR A 221 7.89 4.59 2.62
N VAL A 222 8.27 5.86 2.86
CA VAL A 222 9.65 6.24 3.23
C VAL A 222 10.10 5.57 4.54
N LEU A 223 9.22 5.54 5.54
CA LEU A 223 9.49 4.90 6.83
C LEU A 223 9.55 3.37 6.69
N ARG A 224 8.59 2.78 5.95
CA ARG A 224 8.47 1.33 5.78
C ARG A 224 9.66 0.70 5.06
N VAL A 225 10.22 1.38 4.05
CA VAL A 225 11.42 0.94 3.33
C VAL A 225 12.58 0.62 4.30
N GLN A 226 12.78 1.44 5.33
CA GLN A 226 13.88 1.25 6.28
C GLN A 226 13.67 -0.01 7.13
N LEU A 227 12.42 -0.25 7.55
CA LEU A 227 12.04 -1.45 8.29
C LEU A 227 12.20 -2.70 7.42
N ASP A 228 11.67 -2.68 6.20
CA ASP A 228 11.72 -3.80 5.26
C ASP A 228 13.18 -4.18 4.93
N LEU A 229 14.08 -3.19 4.76
CA LEU A 229 15.50 -3.45 4.52
C LEU A 229 16.18 -4.20 5.66
N LEU A 230 15.98 -3.77 6.92
CA LEU A 230 16.57 -4.46 8.07
C LEU A 230 15.89 -5.79 8.38
N LEU A 231 14.60 -5.94 8.08
CA LEU A 231 13.88 -7.22 8.20
C LEU A 231 14.21 -8.20 7.05
N GLY A 232 15.11 -7.84 6.13
CA GLY A 232 15.53 -8.69 5.03
C GLY A 232 14.53 -8.80 3.87
N ARG A 233 13.47 -7.99 3.86
CA ARG A 233 12.43 -7.90 2.83
C ARG A 233 12.90 -7.05 1.64
N ARG A 234 14.06 -7.43 1.07
CA ARG A 234 14.78 -6.64 0.07
C ARG A 234 13.99 -6.40 -1.21
N TYR A 235 13.18 -7.38 -1.63
CA TYR A 235 12.33 -7.24 -2.81
C TYR A 235 11.23 -6.19 -2.58
N GLN A 236 10.53 -6.25 -1.44
CA GLN A 236 9.52 -5.27 -1.07
C GLN A 236 10.12 -3.86 -0.97
N ALA A 237 11.25 -3.72 -0.28
CA ALA A 237 11.95 -2.44 -0.17
C ALA A 237 12.37 -1.88 -1.54
N ALA A 238 12.85 -2.73 -2.46
CA ALA A 238 13.21 -2.31 -3.81
C ALA A 238 11.99 -1.83 -4.62
N GLN A 239 10.83 -2.50 -4.50
CA GLN A 239 9.59 -2.06 -5.13
C GLN A 239 9.12 -0.70 -4.60
N SER A 240 9.09 -0.54 -3.27
CA SER A 240 8.72 0.73 -2.62
C SER A 240 9.69 1.86 -2.98
N LEU A 241 11.00 1.61 -3.04
CA LEU A 241 11.97 2.60 -3.51
C LEU A 241 11.80 2.94 -5.00
N GLY A 242 11.53 1.96 -5.85
CA GLY A 242 11.20 2.19 -7.25
C GLY A 242 9.98 3.10 -7.41
N ARG A 243 8.94 2.87 -6.60
CA ARG A 243 7.76 3.73 -6.53
C ARG A 243 8.13 5.15 -6.09
N LEU A 244 8.87 5.31 -4.99
CA LEU A 244 9.31 6.63 -4.48
C LEU A 244 10.16 7.43 -5.48
N LEU A 245 10.89 6.76 -6.39
CA LEU A 245 11.69 7.44 -7.41
C LEU A 245 10.90 7.78 -8.70
N SER A 246 9.65 7.33 -8.79
CA SER A 246 8.73 7.73 -9.86
C SER A 246 8.29 9.18 -9.69
N PRO A 247 8.17 9.97 -10.77
CA PRO A 247 7.78 11.39 -10.70
C PRO A 247 6.49 11.65 -9.90
N SER A 248 5.52 10.73 -9.94
CA SER A 248 4.22 10.90 -9.27
C SER A 248 4.27 10.70 -7.74
N PHE A 249 5.36 10.14 -7.22
CA PHE A 249 5.50 9.76 -5.81
C PHE A 249 6.78 10.29 -5.15
N LEU A 250 7.65 10.98 -5.89
CA LEU A 250 8.89 11.55 -5.38
C LEU A 250 8.57 12.65 -4.34
N PRO A 251 8.94 12.48 -3.06
CA PRO A 251 8.75 13.53 -2.07
C PRO A 251 9.63 14.75 -2.38
N ASP A 252 9.14 15.95 -2.06
CA ASP A 252 9.89 17.18 -2.23
C ASP A 252 11.20 17.14 -1.43
N GLY A 253 12.32 17.49 -2.07
CA GLY A 253 13.65 17.50 -1.44
C GLY A 253 14.26 16.13 -1.16
N PHE A 254 13.54 15.02 -1.44
CA PHE A 254 13.98 13.66 -1.07
C PHE A 254 15.37 13.30 -1.61
N LEU A 255 15.67 13.64 -2.87
CA LEU A 255 16.97 13.32 -3.49
C LEU A 255 18.17 14.05 -2.88
N THR A 256 17.92 15.11 -2.12
CA THR A 256 18.94 15.89 -1.40
C THR A 256 18.92 15.64 0.11
N ASP A 257 17.94 14.88 0.61
CA ASP A 257 17.82 14.55 2.01
C ASP A 257 18.94 13.59 2.45
N PRO A 258 19.56 13.78 3.63
CA PRO A 258 20.54 12.83 4.18
C PRO A 258 20.02 11.38 4.29
N LEU A 259 18.73 11.17 4.52
CA LEU A 259 18.12 9.85 4.52
C LEU A 259 18.26 9.18 3.14
N PHE A 260 18.02 9.91 2.05
CA PHE A 260 18.24 9.34 0.73
C PHE A 260 19.74 9.22 0.42
N THR A 261 20.49 10.30 0.59
CA THR A 261 21.87 10.41 0.07
C THR A 261 22.90 9.59 0.85
N GLU A 262 22.74 9.44 2.17
CA GLU A 262 23.70 8.74 3.04
C GLU A 262 23.20 7.36 3.50
N GLU A 263 21.87 7.12 3.58
CA GLU A 263 21.33 5.84 4.07
C GLU A 263 20.83 4.94 2.92
N LEU A 264 19.94 5.44 2.05
CA LEU A 264 19.29 4.63 1.02
C LEU A 264 20.13 4.48 -0.26
N LEU A 265 20.80 5.55 -0.70
CA LEU A 265 21.56 5.58 -1.95
C LEU A 265 22.76 4.63 -1.93
N PRO A 266 23.55 4.51 -0.84
CA PRO A 266 24.63 3.50 -0.78
C PRO A 266 24.11 2.08 -0.98
N TRP A 267 22.97 1.74 -0.38
CA TRP A 267 22.32 0.45 -0.58
C TRP A 267 21.81 0.27 -2.02
N LEU A 268 21.19 1.29 -2.61
CA LEU A 268 20.73 1.27 -4.01
C LEU A 268 21.87 1.09 -5.01
N LEU A 269 23.05 1.68 -4.74
CA LEU A 269 24.24 1.50 -5.57
C LEU A 269 24.81 0.08 -5.46
N ASP A 270 24.71 -0.56 -4.29
CA ASP A 270 25.05 -1.97 -4.12
C ASP A 270 24.04 -2.90 -4.82
N GLN A 271 22.75 -2.64 -4.64
CA GLN A 271 21.66 -3.33 -5.32
C GLN A 271 21.82 -3.25 -6.84
N HIS A 272 22.11 -2.07 -7.38
CA HIS A 272 22.38 -1.87 -8.80
C HIS A 272 23.57 -2.72 -9.28
N ALA A 273 24.67 -2.75 -8.52
CA ALA A 273 25.84 -3.54 -8.88
C ALA A 273 25.58 -5.06 -8.87
N ARG A 274 24.67 -5.54 -8.02
CA ARG A 274 24.30 -6.96 -7.91
C ARG A 274 23.25 -7.40 -8.94
N ASP A 275 22.23 -6.57 -9.16
CA ASP A 275 21.00 -7.00 -9.81
C ASP A 275 20.87 -6.49 -11.26
N ALA A 276 21.66 -5.49 -11.66
CA ALA A 276 21.63 -4.98 -13.03
C ALA A 276 22.13 -6.04 -14.01
N THR A 277 21.22 -6.51 -14.86
CA THR A 277 21.53 -7.46 -15.95
C THR A 277 20.99 -6.92 -17.27
N PRO A 278 21.43 -7.43 -18.43
CA PRO A 278 20.89 -7.00 -19.73
C PRO A 278 19.37 -7.21 -19.88
N THR A 279 18.76 -8.11 -19.10
CA THR A 279 17.34 -8.49 -19.18
C THR A 279 16.50 -7.98 -18.01
N HIS A 280 17.11 -7.38 -16.99
CA HIS A 280 16.41 -6.88 -15.81
C HIS A 280 17.03 -5.57 -15.31
N ASN A 281 16.21 -4.52 -15.28
CA ASN A 281 16.61 -3.23 -14.75
C ASN A 281 16.59 -3.24 -13.22
N SER A 282 17.69 -2.80 -12.62
CA SER A 282 17.73 -2.40 -11.21
C SER A 282 16.81 -1.20 -10.92
N VAL A 283 16.57 -0.92 -9.62
CA VAL A 283 15.75 0.21 -9.18
C VAL A 283 16.26 1.54 -9.75
N LEU A 284 17.58 1.77 -9.67
CA LEU A 284 18.19 3.00 -10.18
C LEU A 284 18.10 3.11 -11.72
N GLN A 285 18.26 2.01 -12.45
CA GLN A 285 18.11 2.02 -13.91
C GLN A 285 16.69 2.40 -14.31
N SER A 286 15.69 1.77 -13.68
CA SER A 286 14.28 2.08 -13.92
C SER A 286 13.95 3.53 -13.56
N ALA A 287 14.47 4.02 -12.43
CA ALA A 287 14.27 5.41 -11.99
C ALA A 287 14.88 6.45 -12.94
N MET A 288 15.95 6.10 -13.66
CA MET A 288 16.63 6.96 -14.64
C MET A 288 16.08 6.82 -16.07
N ILE A 289 15.00 6.06 -16.31
CA ILE A 289 14.34 6.03 -17.61
C ILE A 289 13.75 7.42 -17.92
N GLY A 290 14.09 7.97 -19.09
CA GLY A 290 13.71 9.32 -19.50
C GLY A 290 14.69 10.41 -19.05
N GLU A 291 14.30 11.68 -19.22
CA GLU A 291 15.12 12.82 -18.79
C GLU A 291 14.94 13.07 -17.29
N ARG A 292 15.87 12.56 -16.47
CA ARG A 292 15.84 12.62 -14.99
C ARG A 292 17.14 13.21 -14.41
N PRO A 293 17.49 14.48 -14.72
CA PRO A 293 18.78 15.07 -14.34
C PRO A 293 19.01 15.10 -12.81
N GLU A 294 17.95 15.26 -12.01
CA GLU A 294 18.01 15.29 -10.55
C GLU A 294 18.44 13.95 -9.95
N ILE A 295 17.93 12.82 -10.46
CA ILE A 295 18.33 11.48 -10.03
C ILE A 295 19.74 11.17 -10.53
N GLN A 296 20.05 11.52 -11.78
CA GLN A 296 21.38 11.31 -12.36
C GLN A 296 22.47 12.05 -11.56
N LEU A 297 22.20 13.28 -11.12
CA LEU A 297 23.12 14.04 -10.27
C LEU A 297 23.35 13.34 -8.93
N ALA A 298 22.30 13.00 -8.19
CA ALA A 298 22.41 12.34 -6.89
C ALA A 298 23.16 11.00 -7.00
N VAL A 299 22.83 10.18 -8.02
CA VAL A 299 23.52 8.91 -8.30
C VAL A 299 24.98 9.15 -8.68
N GLY A 300 25.28 10.15 -9.50
CA GLY A 300 26.64 10.51 -9.89
C GLY A 300 27.52 10.91 -8.69
N GLU A 301 26.98 11.72 -7.79
CA GLU A 301 27.64 12.11 -6.53
C GLU A 301 27.85 10.91 -5.60
N GLY A 302 26.84 10.04 -5.44
CA GLY A 302 26.97 8.79 -4.69
C GLY A 302 28.04 7.86 -5.24
N GLN A 303 28.10 7.70 -6.57
CA GLN A 303 29.13 6.90 -7.23
C GLN A 303 30.53 7.52 -7.08
N ALA A 304 30.65 8.85 -7.14
CA ALA A 304 31.92 9.53 -6.93
C ALA A 304 32.45 9.28 -5.50
N ARG A 305 31.57 9.35 -4.49
CA ARG A 305 31.90 8.99 -3.10
C ARG A 305 32.36 7.55 -2.96
N ARG A 306 31.64 6.60 -3.57
CA ARG A 306 32.03 5.17 -3.58
C ARG A 306 33.40 4.95 -4.25
N ARG A 307 33.68 5.64 -5.36
CA ARG A 307 34.97 5.56 -6.07
C ARG A 307 36.14 6.15 -5.29
N ALA A 308 35.89 7.11 -4.40
CA ALA A 308 36.91 7.65 -3.51
C ALA A 308 37.43 6.64 -2.46
N GLY A 309 36.83 5.44 -2.37
CA GLY A 309 37.36 4.31 -1.60
C GLY A 309 37.09 4.36 -0.10
N GLY A 310 36.28 5.33 0.36
CA GLY A 310 35.80 5.39 1.74
C GLY A 310 34.65 4.42 2.00
N ARG A 311 34.60 3.82 3.20
CA ARG A 311 33.37 3.20 3.72
C ARG A 311 32.26 4.26 3.83
N PRO A 312 30.98 3.86 3.72
CA PRO A 312 29.87 4.80 3.90
C PRO A 312 29.90 5.43 5.30
N ASP A 313 29.23 6.57 5.45
CA ASP A 313 28.95 7.18 6.75
C ASP A 313 27.77 6.43 7.39
N PHE A 314 28.00 5.80 8.55
CA PHE A 314 27.02 4.90 9.16
C PHE A 314 26.00 5.58 10.09
N GLY A 315 26.20 6.86 10.44
CA GLY A 315 25.23 7.59 11.25
C GLY A 315 25.79 8.92 11.76
N ASN A 316 25.28 9.37 12.90
CA ASN A 316 25.92 10.45 13.65
C ASN A 316 27.37 10.08 14.04
N PRO A 317 28.27 11.06 14.25
CA PRO A 317 29.70 10.82 14.42
C PRO A 317 30.09 9.81 15.51
N GLU A 318 29.35 9.78 16.62
CA GLU A 318 29.61 8.84 17.71
C GLU A 318 29.32 7.39 17.32
N PHE A 319 28.22 7.17 16.60
CA PHE A 319 27.85 5.85 16.08
C PHE A 319 28.81 5.41 14.99
N ASP A 320 29.09 6.28 14.01
CA ASP A 320 30.02 5.99 12.90
C ASP A 320 31.40 5.57 13.40
N ARG A 321 31.94 6.28 14.40
CA ARG A 321 33.23 5.93 15.03
C ARG A 321 33.20 4.54 15.67
N LEU A 322 32.13 4.19 16.37
CA LEU A 322 31.99 2.88 17.03
C LEU A 322 31.88 1.74 16.02
N ILE A 323 31.13 1.94 14.93
CA ILE A 323 31.00 0.95 13.86
C ILE A 323 32.33 0.74 13.14
N LYS A 324 33.05 1.82 12.80
CA LYS A 324 34.39 1.73 12.18
C LYS A 324 35.41 1.07 13.10
N GLN A 325 35.35 1.35 14.41
CA GLN A 325 36.18 0.68 15.40
C GLN A 325 35.88 -0.82 15.46
N ALA A 326 34.60 -1.20 15.57
CA ALA A 326 34.17 -2.60 15.60
C ALA A 326 34.64 -3.38 14.36
N LEU A 327 34.52 -2.78 13.18
CA LEU A 327 35.02 -3.35 11.92
C LEU A 327 36.54 -3.57 11.88
N SER A 328 37.30 -2.77 12.64
CA SER A 328 38.76 -2.91 12.72
C SER A 328 39.21 -3.91 13.79
N GLU A 329 38.45 -4.06 14.87
CA GLU A 329 38.81 -4.86 16.04
C GLU A 329 38.26 -6.30 15.98
N HIS A 330 37.16 -6.53 15.25
CA HIS A 330 36.45 -7.80 15.24
C HIS A 330 36.36 -8.38 13.82
N ALA A 331 37.20 -9.38 13.55
CA ALA A 331 37.08 -10.22 12.35
C ALA A 331 36.03 -11.34 12.51
N ASP A 332 35.68 -11.68 13.76
CA ASP A 332 34.65 -12.68 14.08
C ASP A 332 33.24 -12.09 13.90
N PRO A 333 32.34 -12.73 13.12
CA PRO A 333 30.99 -12.22 12.86
C PRO A 333 30.11 -12.03 14.11
N GLU A 334 30.28 -12.85 15.14
CA GLU A 334 29.49 -12.74 16.37
C GLU A 334 30.01 -11.59 17.24
N ALA A 335 31.33 -11.47 17.42
CA ALA A 335 31.93 -10.34 18.12
C ALA A 335 31.61 -9.00 17.44
N LEU A 336 31.66 -8.95 16.10
CA LEU A 336 31.28 -7.77 15.32
C LEU A 336 29.80 -7.42 15.54
N TRP A 337 28.91 -8.42 15.50
CA TRP A 337 27.49 -8.21 15.80
C TRP A 337 27.26 -7.64 17.19
N GLN A 338 27.90 -8.21 18.22
CA GLN A 338 27.75 -7.73 19.60
C GLN A 338 28.21 -6.27 19.76
N ALA A 339 29.29 -5.89 19.06
CA ALA A 339 29.78 -4.51 19.04
C ALA A 339 28.81 -3.56 18.30
N VAL A 340 28.26 -3.97 17.15
CA VAL A 340 27.23 -3.19 16.42
C VAL A 340 26.00 -2.99 17.28
N ARG A 341 25.52 -4.05 17.93
CA ARG A 341 24.37 -4.02 18.85
C ARG A 341 24.61 -3.03 20.00
N ALA A 342 25.78 -3.08 20.63
CA ALA A 342 26.13 -2.16 21.71
C ALA A 342 26.26 -0.70 21.24
N ALA A 343 26.76 -0.48 20.01
CA ALA A 343 26.90 0.85 19.44
C ALA A 343 25.55 1.54 19.20
N LEU A 344 24.46 0.78 19.01
CA LEU A 344 23.13 1.32 18.73
C LEU A 344 22.63 2.31 19.79
N ALA A 345 23.07 2.18 21.05
CA ALA A 345 22.76 3.13 22.12
C ALA A 345 23.29 4.56 21.88
N GLN A 346 24.23 4.74 20.93
CA GLN A 346 24.74 6.05 20.51
C GLN A 346 24.18 6.51 19.16
N TRP A 347 23.35 5.70 18.51
CA TRP A 347 22.75 6.04 17.23
C TRP A 347 21.65 7.08 17.41
N ARG A 348 21.61 8.05 16.49
CA ARG A 348 20.58 9.10 16.43
C ARG A 348 20.08 9.27 14.98
N PRO A 349 18.78 9.53 14.80
CA PRO A 349 18.22 9.92 13.50
C PRO A 349 18.97 11.12 12.91
N ARG A 350 19.16 11.11 11.58
CA ARG A 350 19.78 12.23 10.84
C ARG A 350 18.72 13.26 10.44
N THR A 351 17.54 12.76 10.15
CA THR A 351 16.35 13.53 9.81
C THR A 351 15.16 12.97 10.59
N VAL A 352 14.04 13.69 10.58
CA VAL A 352 12.83 13.29 11.30
C VAL A 352 12.34 11.91 10.89
N ASP A 353 12.52 11.54 9.61
CA ASP A 353 12.07 10.30 9.02
C ASP A 353 13.13 9.19 8.99
N HIS A 354 14.28 9.38 9.67
CA HIS A 354 15.31 8.34 9.81
C HIS A 354 14.99 7.42 11.00
N LEU A 355 14.53 6.20 10.73
CA LEU A 355 14.13 5.19 11.72
C LEU A 355 15.25 4.23 12.12
N ALA A 356 16.16 3.93 11.20
CA ALA A 356 17.20 2.93 11.44
C ALA A 356 18.42 3.11 10.52
N PRO A 357 19.64 2.73 10.97
CA PRO A 357 20.89 2.89 10.21
C PRO A 357 20.97 1.92 9.02
N VAL A 358 20.26 2.22 7.94
CA VAL A 358 20.23 1.41 6.71
C VAL A 358 21.60 1.37 6.02
N ALA A 359 22.43 2.41 6.19
CA ALA A 359 23.78 2.46 5.64
C ALA A 359 24.67 1.26 6.05
N LEU A 360 24.38 0.60 7.18
CA LEU A 360 25.09 -0.63 7.59
C LEU A 360 24.98 -1.73 6.53
N LEU A 361 23.86 -1.81 5.80
CA LEU A 361 23.63 -2.80 4.76
C LEU A 361 24.42 -2.53 3.47
N ALA A 362 25.01 -1.33 3.31
CA ALA A 362 25.83 -0.98 2.16
C ALA A 362 27.29 -1.44 2.32
N ASP A 363 27.72 -1.81 3.53
CA ASP A 363 29.03 -2.38 3.77
C ASP A 363 28.97 -3.92 3.69
N PRO A 364 29.75 -4.58 2.81
CA PRO A 364 29.65 -6.02 2.59
C PRO A 364 29.88 -6.87 3.84
N VAL A 365 30.74 -6.42 4.78
CA VAL A 365 31.03 -7.17 6.01
C VAL A 365 29.86 -7.07 6.97
N LEU A 366 29.33 -5.85 7.17
CA LEU A 366 28.17 -5.64 8.03
C LEU A 366 26.90 -6.26 7.45
N ALA A 367 26.69 -6.17 6.13
CA ALA A 367 25.56 -6.78 5.45
C ALA A 367 25.53 -8.31 5.56
N ALA A 368 26.71 -8.96 5.65
CA ALA A 368 26.81 -10.40 5.89
C ALA A 368 26.50 -10.78 7.35
N VAL A 369 26.77 -9.86 8.30
CA VAL A 369 26.51 -10.04 9.73
C VAL A 369 25.06 -9.73 10.10
N LEU A 370 24.42 -8.77 9.43
CA LEU A 370 23.04 -8.35 9.67
C LEU A 370 22.03 -9.30 9.01
N THR A 371 21.74 -10.42 9.68
CA THR A 371 20.64 -11.31 9.31
C THR A 371 19.27 -10.68 9.61
N PRO A 372 18.16 -11.18 9.05
CA PRO A 372 16.82 -10.70 9.37
C PRO A 372 16.49 -10.72 10.88
N GLU A 373 16.94 -11.75 11.61
CA GLU A 373 16.75 -11.86 13.06
C GLU A 373 17.51 -10.77 13.81
N ARG A 374 18.75 -10.50 13.40
CA ARG A 374 19.58 -9.43 13.97
C ARG A 374 19.07 -8.05 13.58
N GLY A 375 18.53 -7.88 12.39
CA GLY A 375 17.84 -6.66 11.98
C GLY A 375 16.59 -6.41 12.82
N ARG A 376 15.81 -7.45 13.12
CA ARG A 376 14.68 -7.36 14.07
C ARG A 376 15.16 -7.05 15.50
N GLU A 377 16.26 -7.64 15.94
CA GLU A 377 16.89 -7.31 17.24
C GLU A 377 17.40 -5.86 17.29
N LEU A 378 17.98 -5.34 16.20
CA LEU A 378 18.31 -3.92 16.10
C LEU A 378 17.05 -3.10 16.28
N LEU A 379 16.00 -3.38 15.48
CA LEU A 379 14.76 -2.62 15.43
C LEU A 379 13.94 -2.68 16.72
N THR A 380 14.06 -3.71 17.55
CA THR A 380 13.33 -3.81 18.82
C THR A 380 14.00 -3.09 19.99
N GLN A 381 15.24 -2.62 19.82
CA GLN A 381 15.87 -1.78 20.85
C GLN A 381 15.31 -0.35 20.81
N PRO A 382 15.02 0.28 21.95
CA PRO A 382 14.65 1.69 21.95
C PRO A 382 15.79 2.55 21.36
N ARG A 383 15.43 3.38 20.40
CA ARG A 383 16.31 4.31 19.69
C ARG A 383 15.67 5.69 19.75
N GLY A 384 16.48 6.73 19.93
CA GLY A 384 15.97 8.10 19.88
C GLY A 384 15.33 8.60 21.18
N ASP A 385 16.03 8.47 22.30
CA ASP A 385 15.89 9.39 23.44
C ASP A 385 17.26 9.99 23.79
N ARG A 386 17.61 11.08 23.09
CA ARG A 386 18.55 12.13 23.52
C ARG A 386 18.44 13.38 22.66
#